data_AF-A0A2N9H898-F1
#
_entry.id   AF-A0A2N9H898-F1
#
_cell.length_a   1.000
_cell.length_b   1.000
_cell.length_c   1.000
_cell.angle_alpha   90.00
_cell.angle_beta   90.00
_cell.angle_gamma   90.00
#
_symmetry.space_group_name_H-M   'P 1'
#
loop_
_entity.id
_entity.type
_entity.pdbx_description
1 polymer ?
#
loop_
_entity_poly.entity_id
_entity_poly.type
_entity_poly.pdbx_seq_one_letter_code
_entity_poly.pdbx_strand_id
1 'polypeptide(L)'
;MASSSSQNKPETINLNDTPSVMPEVWRPYFLSINGPVSVTDSVILNGETATAVAAGLCTPEDAKILAGRTDPQIINESLALTIQSAATVSNMGRRLHVRNLEVKALRSQVTIITKVAEGE
;
A
#
# COMPACT_ATOMS: atom_id res chain seq x y z
N MET A 1 -30.41 45.91 -1.26
CA MET A 1 -29.48 45.17 -0.38
C MET A 1 -28.44 44.53 -1.26
N ALA A 2 -27.19 44.98 -1.16
CA ALA A 2 -26.10 44.55 -2.02
C ALA A 2 -25.40 43.34 -1.38
N SER A 3 -25.39 42.22 -2.10
CA SER A 3 -24.62 41.02 -1.72
C SER A 3 -23.14 41.28 -2.00
N SER A 4 -22.30 41.24 -0.97
CA SER A 4 -20.85 41.29 -1.11
C SER A 4 -20.32 39.88 -1.35
N SER A 5 -19.76 39.66 -2.55
CA SER A 5 -19.05 38.44 -2.91
C SER A 5 -17.65 38.49 -2.33
N SER A 6 -17.35 37.65 -1.33
CA SER A 6 -15.98 37.45 -0.88
C SER A 6 -15.22 36.71 -1.97
N GLN A 7 -14.53 37.45 -2.85
CA GLN A 7 -13.52 36.87 -3.72
C GLN A 7 -12.42 36.27 -2.84
N ASN A 8 -12.45 34.95 -2.72
CA ASN A 8 -11.32 34.10 -2.36
C ASN A 8 -10.22 34.37 -3.39
N LYS A 9 -9.31 35.29 -3.01
CA LYS A 9 -8.10 35.60 -3.76
C LYS A 9 -7.29 34.31 -3.92
N PRO A 10 -6.89 33.91 -5.14
CA PRO A 10 -5.97 32.80 -5.30
C PRO A 10 -4.66 33.16 -4.59
N GLU A 11 -4.24 32.34 -3.63
CA GLU A 11 -2.89 32.42 -3.06
C GLU A 11 -1.92 32.33 -4.23
N THR A 12 -1.28 33.46 -4.52
CA THR A 12 -0.31 33.55 -5.60
C THR A 12 0.94 32.85 -5.08
N ILE A 13 1.21 31.65 -5.59
CA ILE A 13 2.43 30.90 -5.29
C ILE A 13 3.61 31.77 -5.72
N ASN A 14 4.24 32.44 -4.77
CA ASN A 14 5.42 33.23 -5.01
C ASN A 14 6.58 32.25 -5.23
N LEU A 15 6.99 32.05 -6.49
CA LEU A 15 8.11 31.17 -6.83
C LEU A 15 9.47 31.64 -6.27
N ASN A 16 9.52 32.87 -5.74
CA ASN A 16 10.70 33.44 -5.08
C ASN A 16 10.63 33.34 -3.54
N ASP A 17 9.53 32.84 -2.97
CA ASP A 17 9.48 32.54 -1.54
C ASP A 17 10.37 31.32 -1.29
N THR A 18 11.55 31.60 -0.75
CA THR A 18 12.45 30.55 -0.32
C THR A 18 11.82 29.94 0.94
N PRO A 19 11.47 28.65 0.97
CA PRO A 19 10.91 28.05 2.17
C PRO A 19 11.93 28.19 3.30
N SER A 20 11.63 29.07 4.26
CA SER A 20 12.48 29.38 5.43
C SER A 20 12.71 28.16 6.31
N VAL A 21 11.84 27.14 6.20
CA VAL A 21 11.91 25.89 6.93
C VAL A 21 11.98 24.76 5.90
N MET A 22 13.05 23.96 5.97
CA MET A 22 13.15 22.73 5.20
C MET A 22 11.94 21.86 5.53
N PRO A 23 11.18 21.34 4.55
CA PRO A 23 10.05 20.47 4.85
C PRO A 23 10.54 19.29 5.71
N GLU A 24 9.79 18.92 6.74
CA GLU A 24 10.06 17.70 7.51
C GLU A 24 9.98 16.52 6.55
N VAL A 25 11.14 16.12 6.04
CA VAL A 25 11.27 14.88 5.28
C VAL A 25 11.03 13.77 6.29
N TRP A 26 9.87 13.12 6.19
CA TRP A 26 9.56 11.98 7.03
C TRP A 26 10.65 10.92 6.84
N ARG A 27 11.27 10.53 7.96
CA ARG A 27 12.31 9.49 8.01
C ARG A 27 11.82 8.40 8.94
N PRO A 28 11.46 7.22 8.41
CA PRO A 28 11.01 6.13 9.24
C PRO A 28 12.13 5.66 10.18
N TYR A 29 11.79 5.44 11.45
CA TYR A 29 12.66 4.82 12.44
C TYR A 29 11.92 3.64 13.07
N PHE A 30 12.55 2.47 13.03
CA PHE A 30 11.94 1.21 13.46
C PHE A 30 12.54 0.79 14.79
N LEU A 31 11.87 1.17 15.88
CA LEU A 31 12.28 0.87 17.25
C LEU A 31 11.23 -0.01 17.92
N SER A 32 11.68 -1.17 18.40
CA SER A 32 10.92 -2.06 19.28
C SER A 32 11.37 -1.86 20.73
N ILE A 33 10.64 -2.47 21.67
CA ILE A 33 11.01 -2.52 23.09
C ILE A 33 12.36 -3.21 23.33
N ASN A 34 12.74 -4.13 22.43
CA ASN A 34 14.00 -4.86 22.49
C ASN A 34 15.17 -4.14 21.76
N GLY A 35 14.92 -2.94 21.21
CA GLY A 35 15.90 -2.16 20.46
C GLY A 35 15.52 -1.93 18.99
N PRO A 36 16.47 -1.46 18.16
CA PRO A 36 16.26 -1.25 16.72
C PRO A 36 15.89 -2.55 16.00
N VAL A 37 14.93 -2.45 15.08
CA VAL A 37 14.55 -3.58 14.23
C VAL A 37 15.67 -3.87 13.23
N SER A 38 16.11 -5.12 13.20
CA SER A 38 17.13 -5.67 12.30
C SER A 38 16.50 -6.42 11.13
N VAL A 39 17.27 -6.62 10.06
CA VAL A 39 16.89 -7.45 8.89
C VAL A 39 16.64 -8.93 9.26
N THR A 40 17.13 -9.37 10.41
CA THR A 40 16.89 -10.71 10.96
C THR A 40 15.54 -10.86 11.64
N ASP A 41 14.89 -9.73 11.97
CA ASP A 41 13.62 -9.75 12.68
C ASP A 41 12.47 -10.00 11.70
N SER A 42 11.54 -10.87 12.10
CA SER A 42 10.43 -11.25 11.24
C SER A 42 9.17 -10.49 11.62
N VAL A 43 8.72 -9.61 10.71
CA VAL A 43 7.40 -8.95 10.78
C VAL A 43 6.25 -9.96 10.75
N ILE A 44 6.45 -11.14 10.15
CA ILE A 44 5.40 -12.15 10.00
C ILE A 44 5.27 -13.01 11.28
N LEU A 45 6.38 -13.28 11.95
CA LEU A 45 6.43 -14.22 13.08
C LEU A 45 6.45 -13.52 14.45
N ASN A 46 6.81 -12.23 14.51
CA ASN A 46 6.88 -11.48 15.75
C ASN A 46 5.95 -10.27 15.71
N GLY A 47 4.93 -10.28 16.57
CA GLY A 47 3.97 -9.17 16.70
C GLY A 47 4.60 -7.85 17.14
N GLU A 48 5.60 -7.87 18.03
CA GLU A 48 6.28 -6.65 18.47
C GLU A 48 7.07 -6.01 17.33
N THR A 49 7.78 -6.84 16.54
CA THR A 49 8.47 -6.36 15.33
C THR A 49 7.47 -5.79 14.34
N ALA A 50 6.33 -6.46 14.14
CA ALA A 50 5.28 -5.99 13.25
C ALA A 50 4.73 -4.62 13.69
N THR A 51 4.48 -4.44 14.99
CA THR A 51 4.02 -3.17 15.56
C THR A 51 5.07 -2.07 15.41
N ALA A 52 6.34 -2.35 15.72
CA ALA A 52 7.42 -1.39 15.57
C ALA A 52 7.62 -0.95 14.11
N VAL A 53 7.53 -1.89 13.17
CA VAL A 53 7.60 -1.60 11.73
C VAL A 53 6.38 -0.80 11.27
N ALA A 54 5.17 -1.18 11.67
CA ALA A 54 3.95 -0.45 11.33
C ALA A 54 3.99 0.99 11.85
N ALA A 55 4.40 1.20 13.12
CA ALA A 55 4.55 2.52 13.71
C ALA A 55 5.60 3.36 12.98
N GLY A 56 6.74 2.76 12.63
CA GLY A 56 7.77 3.43 11.85
C GLY A 56 7.35 3.78 10.43
N LEU A 57 6.31 3.14 9.87
CA LEU A 57 5.73 3.44 8.55
C LEU A 57 4.62 4.51 8.58
N CYS A 58 4.08 4.86 9.76
CA CYS A 58 3.09 5.93 9.87
C CYS A 58 3.74 7.30 9.65
N THR A 59 3.23 8.06 8.69
CA THR A 59 3.61 9.46 8.51
C THR A 59 2.94 10.34 9.58
N PRO A 60 3.44 11.56 9.83
CA PRO A 60 2.81 12.48 10.76
C PRO A 60 1.37 12.83 10.36
N GLU A 61 1.07 12.82 9.06
CA GLU A 61 -0.28 13.08 8.56
C GLU A 61 -1.22 11.90 8.82
N ASP A 62 -0.73 10.66 8.66
CA ASP A 62 -1.49 9.46 9.03
C ASP A 62 -1.82 9.45 10.52
N ALA A 63 -0.87 9.85 11.37
CA ALA A 63 -1.08 9.95 12.81
C ALA A 63 -2.19 10.95 13.17
N LYS A 64 -2.30 12.09 12.46
CA LYS A 64 -3.40 13.05 12.66
C LYS A 64 -4.75 12.44 12.28
N ILE A 65 -4.80 11.73 11.15
CA ILE A 65 -6.03 11.06 10.69
C ILE A 65 -6.45 9.98 11.69
N LEU A 66 -5.50 9.23 12.25
CA LEU A 66 -5.75 8.20 13.25
C LEU A 66 -6.15 8.78 14.61
N ALA A 67 -5.55 9.89 15.04
CA ALA A 67 -5.84 10.53 16.32
C ALA A 67 -7.30 11.03 16.43
N GLY A 68 -7.94 11.34 15.30
CA GLY A 68 -9.35 11.72 15.24
C GLY A 68 -10.34 10.55 15.28
N ARG A 69 -9.85 9.30 15.29
CA ARG A 69 -10.69 8.10 15.23
C ARG A 69 -10.75 7.40 16.58
N THR A 70 -11.88 6.75 16.83
CA THR A 70 -12.05 5.90 18.02
C THR A 70 -11.51 4.50 17.75
N ASP A 71 -11.04 3.80 18.78
CA ASP A 71 -10.52 2.43 18.65
C ASP A 71 -11.49 1.48 17.93
N PRO A 72 -12.82 1.48 18.22
CA PRO A 72 -13.76 0.63 17.49
C PRO A 72 -13.81 0.95 15.99
N GLN A 73 -13.66 2.23 15.62
CA GLN A 73 -13.68 2.65 14.22
C GLN A 73 -12.42 2.19 13.48
N ILE A 74 -11.24 2.33 14.11
CA ILE A 74 -9.97 1.84 13.55
C ILE A 74 -10.01 0.32 13.37
N ILE A 75 -10.52 -0.40 14.36
CA ILE A 75 -10.65 -1.86 14.30
C ILE A 75 -11.61 -2.29 13.17
N ASN A 76 -12.78 -1.65 13.07
CA ASN A 76 -13.74 -2.00 12.02
C ASN A 76 -13.20 -1.72 10.62
N GLU A 77 -12.51 -0.61 10.42
CA GLU A 77 -11.95 -0.26 9.11
C GLU A 77 -10.75 -1.12 8.73
N SER A 78 -9.87 -1.44 9.69
CA SER A 78 -8.77 -2.38 9.45
C SER A 78 -9.28 -3.80 9.14
N LEU A 79 -10.38 -4.24 9.77
CA LEU A 79 -11.04 -5.50 9.44
C LEU A 79 -11.64 -5.47 8.03
N ALA A 80 -12.36 -4.39 7.68
CA ALA A 80 -12.92 -4.23 6.35
C ALA A 80 -11.82 -4.24 5.27
N LEU A 81 -10.72 -3.54 5.51
CA LEU A 81 -9.54 -3.55 4.65
C LEU A 81 -8.97 -4.97 4.51
N THR A 82 -8.80 -5.70 5.62
CA THR A 82 -8.28 -7.07 5.61
C THR A 82 -9.14 -8.00 4.75
N ILE A 83 -10.47 -7.91 4.88
CA ILE A 83 -11.42 -8.70 4.07
C ILE A 83 -11.29 -8.34 2.59
N GLN A 84 -11.24 -7.05 2.26
CA GLN A 84 -11.10 -6.58 0.87
C GLN A 84 -9.76 -7.01 0.26
N SER A 85 -8.65 -6.91 1.00
CA SER A 85 -7.34 -7.39 0.58
C SER A 85 -7.36 -8.89 0.31
N ALA A 86 -7.90 -9.69 1.23
CA ALA A 86 -8.02 -11.13 1.05
C ALA A 86 -8.86 -11.51 -0.18
N ALA A 87 -9.99 -10.82 -0.38
CA ALA A 87 -10.84 -11.02 -1.56
C ALA A 87 -10.11 -10.67 -2.87
N THR A 88 -9.35 -9.58 -2.87
CA THR A 88 -8.58 -9.11 -4.04
C THR A 88 -7.46 -10.11 -4.39
N VAL A 89 -6.67 -10.53 -3.40
CA VAL A 89 -5.60 -11.52 -3.60
C VAL A 89 -6.19 -12.86 -4.06
N SER A 90 -7.31 -13.30 -3.48
CA SER A 90 -8.01 -14.52 -3.90
C SER A 90 -8.52 -14.44 -5.34
N ASN A 91 -9.08 -13.30 -5.75
CA ASN A 91 -9.50 -13.06 -7.12
C ASN A 91 -8.31 -13.13 -8.10
N MET A 92 -7.19 -12.49 -7.75
CA MET A 92 -5.96 -12.55 -8.53
C MET A 92 -5.44 -13.99 -8.65
N GLY A 93 -5.41 -14.74 -7.55
CA GLY A 93 -5.03 -16.14 -7.53
C GLY A 93 -5.90 -17.00 -8.46
N ARG A 94 -7.21 -16.79 -8.45
CA ARG A 94 -8.14 -17.48 -9.36
C ARG A 94 -7.88 -17.16 -10.82
N ARG A 95 -7.68 -15.87 -11.14
CA ARG A 95 -7.36 -15.43 -12.51
C ARG A 95 -6.05 -16.02 -12.98
N LEU A 96 -5.01 -16.00 -12.15
CA LEU A 96 -3.72 -16.62 -12.44
C LEU A 96 -3.86 -18.13 -12.66
N HIS A 97 -4.68 -18.82 -11.87
CA HIS A 97 -4.93 -20.25 -12.05
C HIS A 97 -5.55 -20.54 -13.43
N VAL A 98 -6.57 -19.80 -13.84
CA VAL A 98 -7.19 -19.93 -15.17
C VAL A 98 -6.17 -19.66 -16.27
N ARG A 99 -5.41 -18.56 -16.18
CA ARG A 99 -4.36 -18.22 -17.17
C ARG A 99 -3.27 -19.30 -17.26
N ASN A 100 -2.92 -19.92 -16.14
CA ASN A 100 -1.97 -21.04 -16.13
C ASN A 100 -2.50 -22.28 -16.87
N LEU A 101 -3.80 -22.59 -16.76
CA LEU A 101 -4.42 -23.68 -17.53
C LEU A 101 -4.42 -23.37 -19.03
N GLU A 102 -4.76 -22.15 -19.42
CA GLU A 102 -4.69 -21.69 -20.82
C GLU A 102 -3.26 -21.84 -21.38
N VAL A 103 -2.25 -21.39 -20.63
CA VAL A 103 -0.84 -21.50 -21.04
C VAL A 103 -0.43 -22.97 -21.20
N LYS A 104 -0.87 -23.87 -20.31
CA LYS A 104 -0.62 -25.32 -20.46
C LYS A 104 -1.27 -25.88 -21.72
N ALA A 105 -2.51 -25.51 -22.01
CA ALA A 105 -3.21 -25.94 -23.22
C ALA A 105 -2.51 -25.45 -24.50
N LEU A 106 -2.14 -24.16 -24.53
CA LEU A 106 -1.40 -23.58 -25.64
C LEU A 106 -0.04 -24.26 -25.84
N ARG A 107 0.70 -24.54 -24.75
CA ARG A 107 1.98 -25.26 -24.83
C ARG A 107 1.80 -26.64 -25.46
N SER A 108 0.73 -27.37 -25.10
CA SER A 108 0.42 -28.67 -25.71
C SER A 108 0.13 -28.54 -27.21
N GLN A 109 -0.64 -27.54 -27.62
CA GLN A 109 -0.95 -27.30 -29.03
C GLN A 109 0.31 -26.97 -29.83
N VAL A 110 1.16 -26.09 -29.31
CA VAL A 110 2.44 -25.74 -29.94
C VAL A 110 3.29 -27.00 -30.14
N THR A 111 3.40 -27.86 -29.12
CA THR A 111 4.16 -29.13 -29.25
C THR A 111 3.60 -30.03 -30.35
N ILE A 112 2.27 -30.15 -30.48
CA ILE A 112 1.66 -30.95 -31.55
C ILE A 112 2.00 -30.37 -32.92
N ILE A 113 1.85 -29.05 -33.09
CA ILE A 113 2.15 -28.37 -34.35
C ILE A 113 3.63 -28.54 -34.74
N THR A 114 4.53 -28.42 -33.77
CA THR A 114 5.97 -28.64 -34.00
C THR A 114 6.26 -30.05 -34.50
N LYS A 115 5.70 -31.08 -33.87
CA LYS A 115 5.88 -32.48 -34.30
C LYS A 115 5.40 -32.72 -35.74
N VAL A 116 4.21 -32.19 -36.07
CA VAL A 116 3.66 -32.28 -37.44
C VAL A 116 4.55 -31.56 -38.45
N ALA A 117 5.12 -30.41 -38.09
CA ALA A 117 6.02 -29.66 -38.96
C ALA A 117 7.38 -30.37 -39.17
N GLU A 118 7.83 -31.14 -38.19
CA GLU A 118 9.08 -31.92 -38.23
C GLU A 118 8.91 -33.28 -38.95
N GLY A 119 7.69 -33.67 -39.30
CA GLY A 119 7.40 -34.91 -40.02
C GLY A 119 7.38 -36.17 -39.14
N GLU A 120 7.21 -36.01 -37.83
CA GLU A 120 6.88 -37.10 -36.89
C GLU A 120 5.40 -37.50 -36.96
#